data_AF-B4H8A9-F1
#
_entry.id   AF-B4H8A9-F1
#
_cell.length_a   1.000
_cell.length_b   1.000
_cell.length_c   1.000
_cell.angle_alpha   90.00
_cell.angle_beta   90.00
_cell.angle_gamma   90.00
#
_symmetry.space_group_name_H-M   'P 1'
#
loop_
_entity.id
_entity.type
_entity.pdbx_description
1 polymer ?
#
loop_
_entity_poly.entity_id
_entity_poly.type
_entity_poly.pdbx_seq_one_letter_code
_entity_poly.pdbx_strand_id
1 'polypeptide(L)' 'MHEVLDMRKLSARCLPRLATPENKRNCETTSEQCLTLFERNPKDFLCRGMHVDEIWIHWYTPETKGQSKH' A
#
# COMPACT_ATOMS: atom_id res chain seq x y z
N MET A 1 6.98 -22.66 -3.47
CA MET A 1 7.90 -21.59 -2.99
C MET A 1 7.12 -20.35 -2.56
N HIS A 2 6.04 -20.50 -1.77
CA HIS A 2 5.18 -19.38 -1.32
C HIS A 2 4.86 -19.46 0.19
N GLU A 3 5.61 -20.23 0.98
CA GLU A 3 5.30 -20.48 2.40
C GLU A 3 6.19 -19.74 3.41
N VAL A 4 7.04 -18.80 2.97
CA VAL A 4 8.00 -18.14 3.90
C VAL A 4 7.56 -16.73 4.34
N LEU A 5 6.57 -16.12 3.70
CA LEU A 5 6.11 -14.78 4.07
C LEU A 5 4.59 -14.77 4.14
N ASP A 6 4.05 -14.65 5.35
CA ASP A 6 2.63 -14.51 5.65
C ASP A 6 2.12 -13.14 5.14
N MET A 7 2.10 -12.97 3.82
CA MET A 7 1.71 -11.74 3.13
C MET A 7 0.20 -11.75 2.91
N ARG A 8 -0.52 -10.78 3.50
CA ARG A 8 -1.96 -10.58 3.27
C ARG A 8 -2.17 -9.33 2.43
N LYS A 9 -2.96 -9.44 1.37
CA LYS A 9 -3.33 -8.30 0.52
C LYS A 9 -4.24 -7.34 1.30
N LEU A 10 -3.68 -6.24 1.81
CA LEU A 10 -4.41 -5.19 2.54
C LEU A 10 -4.79 -4.01 1.63
N SER A 11 -4.08 -3.83 0.52
CA SER A 11 -4.35 -2.84 -0.53
C SER A 11 -3.90 -3.41 -1.89
N ALA A 12 -3.93 -2.62 -2.96
CA ALA A 12 -3.30 -3.03 -4.24
C ALA A 12 -1.81 -3.38 -4.07
N ARG A 13 -1.17 -2.84 -3.02
CA ARG A 13 0.19 -3.15 -2.59
C ARG A 13 0.20 -4.34 -1.61
N CYS A 14 1.01 -5.35 -1.89
CA CYS A 14 1.27 -6.47 -0.99
C CYS A 14 2.12 -5.98 0.20
N LEU A 15 1.47 -5.52 1.26
CA LEU A 15 2.14 -5.16 2.51
C LEU A 15 2.37 -6.42 3.37
N PRO A 16 3.52 -6.52 4.06
CA PRO A 16 3.72 -7.55 5.06
C PRO A 16 2.61 -7.46 6.12
N ARG A 17 1.96 -8.59 6.43
CA ARG A 17 0.88 -8.63 7.43
C ARG A 17 1.40 -8.23 8.81
N LEU A 18 2.67 -8.51 9.09
CA LEU A 18 3.39 -8.06 10.27
C LEU A 18 4.50 -7.10 9.83
N ALA A 19 4.35 -5.82 10.15
CA ALA A 19 5.44 -4.88 10.04
C ALA A 19 6.56 -5.28 11.02
N THR A 20 7.80 -5.36 10.52
CA THR A 20 8.97 -5.55 11.37
C THR A 20 9.05 -4.40 12.40
N PRO A 21 9.65 -4.61 13.59
CA PRO A 21 9.81 -3.55 14.58
C PRO A 21 10.49 -2.30 14.01
N GLU A 22 11.47 -2.49 13.11
CA GLU A 22 12.15 -1.42 12.40
C GLU A 22 11.20 -0.65 11.47
N ASN A 23 10.37 -1.34 10.68
CA ASN A 23 9.39 -0.69 9.81
C ASN A 23 8.38 0.14 10.60
N LYS A 24 7.96 -0.34 11.78
CA LYS A 24 7.08 0.40 12.69
C LYS A 24 7.75 1.68 13.18
N ARG A 25 8.99 1.56 13.67
CA ARG A 25 9.77 2.70 14.14
C ARG A 25 9.99 3.74 13.03
N ASN A 26 10.30 3.30 11.82
CA ASN A 26 10.46 4.18 10.66
C ASN A 26 9.15 4.89 10.30
N CYS A 27 8.00 4.19 10.35
CA CYS A 27 6.69 4.79 10.15
C CYS A 27 6.38 5.83 11.23
N GLU A 28 6.60 5.51 12.50
CA GLU A 28 6.35 6.42 13.64
C GLU A 28 7.19 7.68 13.53
N THR A 29 8.50 7.55 13.30
CA THR A 29 9.41 8.69 13.17
C THR A 29 9.03 9.58 11.97
N THR A 30 8.71 8.97 10.83
CA THR A 30 8.29 9.73 9.63
C THR A 30 6.97 10.44 9.88
N SER A 31 6.00 9.77 10.52
CA SER A 31 4.69 10.36 10.84
C SER A 31 4.81 11.53 11.80
N GLU A 32 5.68 11.46 12.80
CA GLU A 32 5.90 12.55 13.76
C GLU A 32 6.50 13.79 13.09
N GLN A 33 7.46 13.59 12.17
CA GLN A 33 8.02 14.67 11.36
C GLN A 33 6.98 15.30 10.44
N CYS A 34 6.18 14.48 9.75
CA CYS A 34 5.09 14.97 8.90
C CYS A 34 4.05 15.75 9.71
N LEU A 35 3.68 15.26 10.91
CA LEU A 35 2.75 15.94 11.80
C LEU A 35 3.29 17.30 12.24
N THR A 36 4.55 17.35 12.66
CA THR A 36 5.20 18.61 13.05
C THR A 36 5.19 19.64 11.90
N LEU A 37 5.44 19.20 10.67
CA LEU A 37 5.40 20.07 9.49
C LEU A 37 3.96 20.50 9.15
N PHE A 38 3.00 19.58 9.29
CA PHE A 38 1.59 19.85 9.09
C PHE A 38 1.06 20.89 10.09
N GLU A 39 1.36 20.74 11.38
CA GLU A 39 0.90 21.68 12.43
C GLU A 39 1.46 23.09 12.23
N ARG A 40 2.69 23.22 11.72
CA ARG A 40 3.32 24.53 11.44
C ARG A 40 2.64 25.26 10.28
N ASN A 41 2.28 24.56 9.21
CA ASN A 41 1.58 25.15 8.08
C ASN A 41 0.76 24.11 7.29
N PRO A 42 -0.49 23.86 7.70
CA PRO A 42 -1.31 22.81 7.12
C PRO A 42 -1.58 23.03 5.62
N LYS A 43 -1.87 24.28 5.23
CA LYS A 43 -2.23 24.62 3.85
C LYS A 43 -1.07 24.39 2.89
N ASP A 44 0.12 24.84 3.27
CA ASP A 44 1.33 24.69 2.46
C ASP A 44 1.79 23.24 2.39
N PHE A 45 1.74 22.53 3.52
CA PHE A 45 2.08 21.11 3.59
C PHE A 45 1.19 20.28 2.64
N LEU A 46 -0.12 20.49 2.69
CA LEU A 46 -1.07 19.77 1.81
C LEU A 46 -0.91 20.17 0.34
N CYS A 47 -0.64 21.45 0.04
CA CYS A 47 -0.50 21.92 -1.33
C CYS A 47 0.74 21.37 -2.03
N ARG A 48 1.82 21.08 -1.28
CA ARG A 48 3.07 20.51 -1.81
C ARG A 48 3.06 18.98 -1.78
N GLY A 49 2.19 18.37 -0.99
CA GLY A 49 2.09 16.92 -0.87
C GLY A 49 1.50 16.29 -2.11
N MET A 50 2.34 15.66 -2.94
CA MET A 50 1.90 14.76 -4.01
C MET A 50 2.20 13.31 -3.60
N HIS A 51 1.15 12.51 -3.43
CA HIS A 51 1.30 11.07 -3.28
C HIS A 51 1.08 10.39 -4.63
N VAL A 52 1.99 9.50 -5.00
CA VAL A 52 1.86 8.64 -6.17
C VAL A 52 1.75 7.21 -5.69
N ASP A 53 0.73 6.50 -6.17
CA ASP A 53 0.55 5.07 -5.90
C ASP A 53 0.27 4.31 -7.19
N GLU A 54 0.63 3.04 -7.21
CA GLU A 54 0.38 2.13 -8.31
C GLU A 54 -0.73 1.15 -7.92
N ILE A 55 -1.81 1.14 -8.71
CA ILE A 55 -2.91 0.19 -8.53
C ILE A 55 -2.99 -0.77 -9.72
N TRP A 56 -2.98 -2.07 -9.45
CA TRP A 56 -3.18 -3.09 -10.47
C TRP A 56 -4.67 -3.21 -10.80
N ILE A 57 -5.09 -2.65 -11.94
CA ILE A 57 -6.46 -2.79 -12.45
C ILE A 57 -6.53 -4.04 -13.33
N HIS A 58 -7.21 -5.07 -12.86
CA HIS A 58 -7.40 -6.30 -13.63
C HIS A 58 -8.57 -6.14 -14.61
N TRP A 59 -8.28 -6.11 -15.91
CA TRP A 59 -9.30 -6.19 -16.95
C TRP A 59 -9.71 -7.65 -17.17
N TYR A 60 -10.99 -7.97 -17.00
CA TYR A 60 -11.52 -9.32 -17.23
C TYR A 60 -12.06 -9.43 -18.65
N THR A 61 -11.39 -10.22 -19.50
CA THR A 61 -11.92 -10.61 -20.81
C THR A 61 -12.59 -11.98 -20.69
N PRO A 62 -13.92 -12.11 -20.88
CA PRO A 62 -14.64 -13.37 -20.70
C PRO A 62 -14.41 -14.43 -21.80
N GLU A 63 -13.67 -14.12 -22.86
CA GLU A 63 -13.66 -14.93 -24.10
C GLU A 63 -12.80 -16.20 -24.10
N THR A 64 -12.40 -16.75 -22.95
CA THR A 64 -11.74 -18.08 -22.96
C THR A 64 -11.96 -18.91 -21.71
N LYS A 65 -13.11 -18.76 -21.03
CA LYS A 65 -13.59 -19.83 -20.13
C LYS A 65 -14.36 -20.85 -20.95
N GLY A 66 -13.62 -21.68 -21.68
CA GLY A 66 -14.16 -22.91 -22.26
C GLY A 66 -14.80 -23.72 -21.14
N GLN A 67 -16.13 -23.82 -21.17
CA GLN A 67 -16.89 -24.68 -20.28
C GLN A 67 -16.33 -26.09 -20.42
N SER A 68 -15.62 -26.58 -19.39
CA SER A 68 -15.23 -27.98 -19.32
C SER A 68 -16.52 -28.77 -19.13
N LYS A 69 -17.01 -29.37 -20.20
CA LYS A 69 -18.09 -30.36 -20.13
C LYS A 69 -17.53 -31.62 -19.46
N HIS A 70 -18.30 -32.12 -18.51
CA HIS A 70 -18.11 -33.39 -17.80
C HIS A 70 -18.10 -34.57 -18.78
#